data_AF-A0A9W9C759-F1
#
_entry.id   AF-A0A9W9C759-F1
#
_cell.length_a   1.000
_cell.length_b   1.000
_cell.length_c   1.000
_cell.angle_alpha   90.00
_cell.angle_beta   90.00
_cell.angle_gamma   90.00
#
_symmetry.space_group_name_H-M   'P 1'
#
loop_
_entity.id
_entity.type
_entity.pdbx_description
1 polymer ?
#
loop_
_entity_poly.entity_id
_entity_poly.type
_entity_poly.pdbx_seq_one_letter_code
_entity_poly.pdbx_strand_id
1 'polypeptide(L)'
;MLIRSSQVQYSPMQPPHYQARPPGSDASKTTMVGYELVADKLSQHSRKIQEEAVVPMYRKFETLNHRVLLHLQDEIAELEEELRYLDECIAQCSPRDHAGRHHPASRRGDARYGGELHYRRTELLGRIYLKLGQYNTALTSFNSMVKTLDPANAEDVQAYRSWMEKRTPVDHTETRFLEHNHDLLTVSEGGSASTVSGVTPRQSGAIWLPLVLVLPLMVFAIVPGLLGRLVILTLTGAVTMKLIATTKELMDMMTAREWAGCFSV
;
A
#
# COMPACT_ATOMS: atom_id res chain seq x y z
N MET A 1 -26.15 30.62 73.44
CA MET A 1 -24.92 29.95 72.95
C MET A 1 -24.78 28.63 73.69
N LEU A 2 -25.15 27.51 73.06
CA LEU A 2 -24.63 26.16 73.32
C LEU A 2 -25.24 25.19 72.30
N ILE A 3 -24.37 24.32 71.80
CA ILE A 3 -24.40 23.57 70.54
C ILE A 3 -25.31 22.33 70.66
N ARG A 4 -26.18 22.08 69.66
CA ARG A 4 -26.86 20.79 69.49
C ARG A 4 -26.24 20.05 68.32
N SER A 5 -25.48 19.01 68.64
CA SER A 5 -24.78 18.16 67.69
C SER A 5 -25.76 17.37 66.82
N SER A 6 -25.68 17.57 65.51
CA SER A 6 -26.41 16.80 64.50
C SER A 6 -25.71 15.46 64.28
N GLN A 7 -26.29 14.37 64.77
CA GLN A 7 -25.87 13.01 64.43
C GLN A 7 -26.22 12.73 62.97
N VAL A 8 -25.20 12.44 62.16
CA VAL A 8 -25.33 12.00 60.78
C VAL A 8 -25.73 10.52 60.78
N GLN A 9 -26.90 10.24 60.23
CA GLN A 9 -27.42 8.88 60.05
C GLN A 9 -26.68 8.22 58.88
N TYR A 10 -25.80 7.26 59.20
CA TYR A 10 -25.11 6.46 58.19
C TYR A 10 -26.09 5.42 57.62
N SER A 11 -26.45 5.56 56.34
CA SER A 11 -27.05 4.48 55.56
C SER A 11 -26.02 3.38 55.35
N PRO A 12 -26.37 2.08 55.50
CA PRO A 12 -25.43 1.00 55.24
C PRO A 12 -25.08 0.97 53.75
N MET A 13 -23.80 1.16 53.42
CA MET A 13 -23.26 0.93 52.09
C MET A 13 -23.53 -0.52 51.69
N GLN A 14 -24.32 -0.71 50.64
CA GLN A 14 -24.51 -2.00 50.01
C GLN A 14 -23.19 -2.38 49.31
N PRO A 15 -22.59 -3.54 49.63
CA PRO A 15 -21.30 -3.92 49.05
C PRO A 15 -21.45 -4.10 47.53
N PRO A 16 -20.40 -3.76 46.74
CA PRO A 16 -20.43 -3.97 45.30
C PRO A 16 -20.69 -5.46 45.01
N HIS A 17 -21.68 -5.73 44.16
CA HIS A 17 -21.90 -7.06 43.62
C HIS A 17 -20.65 -7.48 42.84
N TYR A 18 -19.78 -8.28 43.48
CA TYR A 18 -18.72 -8.97 42.78
C TYR A 18 -19.38 -9.94 41.77
N GLN A 19 -19.37 -9.57 40.50
CA GLN A 19 -19.67 -10.52 39.43
C GLN A 19 -18.68 -11.69 39.58
N ALA A 20 -19.22 -12.88 39.82
CA ALA A 20 -18.42 -14.09 39.89
C ALA A 20 -17.62 -14.21 38.59
N ARG A 21 -16.29 -14.30 38.73
CA ARG A 21 -15.40 -14.56 37.60
C ARG A 21 -15.87 -15.86 36.94
N PRO A 22 -16.17 -15.87 35.63
CA PRO A 22 -16.64 -17.08 34.97
C PRO A 22 -15.57 -18.17 35.11
N PRO A 23 -15.98 -19.45 35.26
CA PRO A 23 -15.05 -20.57 35.30
C PRO A 23 -14.14 -20.53 34.06
N GLY A 24 -12.85 -20.81 34.25
CA GLY A 24 -11.85 -20.74 33.18
C GLY A 24 -12.27 -21.51 31.94
N SER A 25 -12.07 -20.92 30.76
CA SER A 25 -12.49 -21.49 29.49
C SER A 25 -11.84 -22.86 29.28
N ASP A 26 -12.65 -23.86 29.00
CA ASP A 26 -12.23 -25.17 28.54
C ASP A 26 -11.51 -25.00 27.18
N ALA A 27 -10.20 -25.22 27.13
CA ALA A 27 -9.38 -25.01 25.93
C ALA A 27 -9.80 -25.87 24.73
N SER A 28 -10.70 -26.85 24.94
CA SER A 28 -11.30 -27.69 23.91
C SER A 28 -12.58 -27.10 23.29
N LYS A 29 -13.16 -26.04 23.85
CA LYS A 29 -14.42 -25.42 23.40
C LYS A 29 -14.21 -23.95 23.05
N THR A 30 -14.02 -23.65 21.77
CA THR A 30 -14.05 -22.28 21.24
C THR A 30 -15.50 -21.82 21.14
N THR A 31 -16.01 -21.11 22.15
CA THR A 31 -17.27 -20.38 22.03
C THR A 31 -17.03 -19.12 21.20
N MET A 32 -17.09 -19.25 19.87
CA MET A 32 -16.95 -18.10 18.97
C MET A 32 -18.24 -17.25 18.98
N VAL A 33 -18.11 -15.99 19.37
CA VAL A 33 -19.19 -14.99 19.40
C VAL A 33 -18.67 -13.63 18.92
N GLY A 34 -19.56 -12.67 18.66
CA GLY A 34 -19.13 -11.31 18.31
C GLY A 34 -18.35 -11.25 16.99
N TYR A 35 -17.35 -10.37 16.97
CA TYR A 35 -16.41 -10.21 15.86
C TYR A 35 -15.59 -11.48 15.56
N GLU A 36 -15.34 -12.34 16.55
CA GLU A 36 -14.59 -13.58 16.33
C GLU A 36 -15.38 -14.53 15.43
N LEU A 37 -16.69 -14.66 15.65
CA LEU A 37 -17.58 -15.47 14.81
C LEU A 37 -17.65 -14.94 13.37
N VAL A 38 -17.65 -13.61 13.20
CA VAL A 38 -17.59 -12.98 11.87
C VAL A 38 -16.25 -13.25 11.20
N ALA A 39 -15.14 -13.02 11.90
CA ALA A 39 -13.80 -13.21 11.35
C ALA A 39 -13.54 -14.67 10.95
N ASP A 40 -13.94 -15.64 11.78
CA ASP A 40 -13.84 -17.06 11.44
C ASP A 40 -14.67 -17.38 10.19
N LYS A 41 -15.90 -16.88 10.11
CA LYS A 41 -16.75 -17.12 8.93
C LYS A 41 -16.14 -16.54 7.65
N LEU A 42 -15.66 -15.30 7.68
CA LEU A 42 -15.00 -14.67 6.52
C LEU A 42 -13.71 -15.43 6.14
N SER A 43 -13.00 -15.99 7.11
CA SER A 43 -11.80 -16.80 6.89
C SER A 43 -12.10 -18.19 6.31
N GLN A 44 -13.35 -18.67 6.37
CA GLN A 44 -13.75 -19.93 5.72
C GLN A 44 -13.91 -19.79 4.20
N HIS A 45 -14.20 -18.58 3.71
CA HIS A 45 -14.39 -18.31 2.28
C HIS A 45 -13.11 -18.62 1.47
N SER A 46 -11.93 -18.25 1.98
CA SER A 46 -10.65 -18.57 1.34
C SER A 46 -10.37 -20.07 1.27
N ARG A 47 -10.90 -20.85 2.22
CA ARG A 47 -10.69 -22.30 2.28
C ARG A 47 -11.57 -23.08 1.30
N LYS A 48 -12.49 -22.42 0.57
CA LYS A 48 -13.47 -23.04 -0.36
C LYS A 48 -14.31 -24.16 0.26
N ILE A 49 -14.60 -24.04 1.55
CA ILE A 49 -15.41 -25.00 2.30
C ILE A 49 -16.83 -24.42 2.42
N GLN A 50 -17.84 -25.10 1.83
CA GLN A 50 -19.31 -24.96 2.03
C GLN A 50 -20.17 -24.03 1.14
N GLU A 51 -21.46 -24.42 1.05
CA GLU A 51 -22.63 -23.76 0.44
C GLU A 51 -23.08 -22.44 1.11
N GLU A 52 -22.59 -22.10 2.32
CA GLU A 52 -22.89 -20.82 3.01
C GLU A 52 -21.64 -19.90 3.10
N ALA A 53 -20.69 -19.96 2.16
CA ALA A 53 -19.52 -19.08 2.21
C ALA A 53 -19.93 -17.62 1.99
N VAL A 54 -19.50 -16.72 2.88
CA VAL A 54 -19.75 -15.27 2.76
C VAL A 54 -18.49 -14.60 2.22
N VAL A 55 -18.62 -13.81 1.16
CA VAL A 55 -17.49 -13.08 0.56
C VAL A 55 -17.03 -11.97 1.51
N PRO A 56 -15.74 -11.89 1.86
CA PRO A 56 -15.22 -10.78 2.66
C PRO A 56 -15.36 -9.44 1.95
N MET A 57 -16.03 -8.49 2.61
CA MET A 57 -16.31 -7.15 2.09
C MET A 57 -15.95 -6.08 3.10
N TYR A 58 -15.35 -4.99 2.60
CA TYR A 58 -14.96 -3.84 3.40
C TYR A 58 -15.28 -2.54 2.67
N ARG A 59 -15.48 -1.46 3.43
CA ARG A 59 -15.73 -0.15 2.85
C ARG A 59 -14.44 0.48 2.32
N LYS A 60 -14.49 1.09 1.14
CA LYS A 60 -13.39 1.90 0.59
C LYS A 60 -13.33 3.32 1.16
N PHE A 61 -14.41 3.80 1.80
CA PHE A 61 -14.50 5.13 2.41
C PHE A 61 -14.11 6.24 1.43
N GLU A 62 -14.62 6.20 0.19
CA GLU A 62 -14.17 7.07 -0.91
C GLU A 62 -14.24 8.56 -0.56
N THR A 63 -15.41 9.04 -0.12
CA THR A 63 -15.60 10.45 0.25
C THR A 63 -14.68 10.87 1.40
N LEU A 64 -14.46 10.00 2.39
CA LEU A 64 -13.62 10.31 3.53
C LEU A 64 -12.14 10.39 3.13
N ASN A 65 -11.68 9.46 2.28
CA ASN A 65 -10.34 9.52 1.71
C ASN A 65 -10.11 10.81 0.93
N HIS A 66 -11.06 11.23 0.10
CA HIS A 66 -10.97 12.53 -0.60
C HIS A 66 -10.89 13.71 0.37
N ARG A 67 -11.68 13.72 1.45
CA ARG A 67 -11.61 14.78 2.47
C ARG A 67 -10.26 14.84 3.16
N VAL A 68 -9.68 13.68 3.51
CA VAL A 68 -8.34 13.61 4.12
C VAL A 68 -7.28 14.12 3.14
N LEU A 69 -7.33 13.70 1.88
CA LEU A 69 -6.39 14.14 0.85
C LEU A 69 -6.48 15.65 0.60
N LEU A 70 -7.69 16.20 0.50
CA LEU A 70 -7.92 17.64 0.34
C LEU A 70 -7.40 18.43 1.54
N HIS A 71 -7.62 17.93 2.76
CA HIS A 71 -7.08 18.56 3.96
C HIS A 71 -5.55 18.58 3.98
N LEU A 72 -4.91 17.46 3.65
CA LEU A 72 -3.45 17.38 3.56
C LEU A 72 -2.89 18.30 2.46
N GLN A 73 -3.58 18.41 1.33
CA GLN A 73 -3.20 19.30 0.25
C GLN A 73 -3.20 20.76 0.68
N ASP A 74 -4.24 21.19 1.40
CA ASP A 74 -4.37 22.54 1.94
C ASP A 74 -3.29 22.83 2.99
N GLU A 75 -3.05 21.91 3.94
CA GLU A 75 -1.97 22.05 4.91
C GLU A 75 -0.59 22.16 4.24
N ILE A 76 -0.34 21.43 3.15
CA ILE A 76 0.91 21.54 2.40
C ILE A 76 1.00 22.91 1.72
N ALA A 77 -0.09 23.41 1.13
CA ALA A 77 -0.12 24.72 0.49
C ALA A 77 0.18 25.85 1.48
N GLU A 78 -0.40 25.81 2.69
CA GLU A 78 -0.08 26.78 3.76
C GLU A 78 1.41 26.78 4.12
N LEU A 79 2.01 25.59 4.25
CA LEU A 79 3.43 25.45 4.55
C LEU A 79 4.32 25.94 3.40
N GLU A 80 3.91 25.73 2.15
CA GLU A 80 4.60 26.25 0.95
C GLU A 80 4.57 27.78 0.90
N GLU A 81 3.43 28.38 1.24
CA GLU A 81 3.29 29.83 1.35
C GLU A 81 4.19 30.41 2.45
N GLU A 82 4.19 29.79 3.63
CA GLU A 82 5.07 30.19 4.74
C GLU A 82 6.56 30.04 4.34
N LEU A 83 6.92 28.98 3.63
CA LEU A 83 8.29 28.76 3.18
C LEU A 83 8.72 29.84 2.18
N ARG A 84 7.85 30.18 1.24
CA ARG A 84 8.12 31.25 0.28
C ARG A 84 8.24 32.62 0.96
N TYR A 85 7.42 32.88 1.97
CA TYR A 85 7.53 34.10 2.78
C TYR A 85 8.88 34.18 3.52
N LEU A 86 9.33 33.08 4.14
CA LEU A 86 10.64 33.03 4.78
C LEU A 86 11.79 33.19 3.79
N ASP A 87 11.71 32.56 2.62
CA ASP A 87 12.70 32.68 1.56
C ASP A 87 12.83 34.13 1.06
N GLU A 88 11.70 34.83 0.92
CA GLU A 88 11.68 36.26 0.57
C GLU A 88 12.32 37.13 1.67
N CYS A 89 11.99 36.89 2.95
CA CYS A 89 12.60 37.60 4.07
C CYS A 89 14.12 37.40 4.13
N ILE A 90 14.59 36.16 3.91
CA ILE A 90 16.01 35.84 3.85
C ILE A 90 16.67 36.59 2.68
N ALA A 91 16.05 36.59 1.50
CA ALA A 91 16.58 37.26 0.31
C ALA A 91 16.72 38.78 0.52
N GLN A 92 15.76 39.40 1.20
CA GLN A 92 15.76 40.85 1.50
C GLN A 92 16.78 41.23 2.58
N CYS A 93 16.94 40.41 3.62
CA CYS A 93 17.87 40.67 4.73
C CYS A 93 19.31 40.23 4.44
N SER A 94 19.53 39.40 3.42
CA SER A 94 20.86 38.88 3.10
C SER A 94 21.81 40.00 2.64
N PRO A 95 23.03 40.07 3.18
CA PRO A 95 24.04 41.01 2.72
C PRO A 95 24.30 40.85 1.22
N ARG A 96 24.53 41.97 0.53
CA ARG A 96 24.97 41.97 -0.87
C ARG A 96 26.49 42.06 -0.94
N ASP A 97 27.08 41.50 -1.99
CA ASP A 97 28.51 41.62 -2.24
C ASP A 97 28.89 43.07 -2.63
N HIS A 98 30.18 43.36 -2.76
CA HIS A 98 30.67 44.69 -3.16
C HIS A 98 30.17 45.14 -4.56
N ALA A 99 29.65 44.22 -5.37
CA ALA A 99 29.03 44.50 -6.66
C ALA A 99 27.50 44.55 -6.59
N GLY A 100 26.91 44.52 -5.39
CA GLY A 100 25.46 44.58 -5.17
C GLY A 100 24.71 43.28 -5.46
N ARG A 101 25.40 42.16 -5.69
CA ARG A 101 24.80 40.85 -5.99
C ARG A 101 24.48 40.08 -4.71
N HIS A 102 23.47 39.22 -4.80
CA HIS A 102 23.14 38.30 -3.71
C HIS A 102 24.20 37.20 -3.58
N HIS A 103 24.50 36.82 -2.34
CA HIS A 103 25.31 35.64 -2.08
C HIS A 103 24.59 34.38 -2.57
N PRO A 104 25.31 33.38 -3.09
CA PRO A 104 24.70 32.12 -3.50
C PRO A 104 24.14 31.38 -2.29
N ALA A 105 22.97 30.75 -2.45
CA ALA A 105 22.36 29.94 -1.41
C ALA A 105 23.28 28.78 -1.01
N SER A 106 23.48 28.58 0.30
CA SER A 106 24.37 27.54 0.81
C SER A 106 23.80 26.90 2.06
N ARG A 107 23.21 25.70 1.94
CA ARG A 107 22.71 24.93 3.11
C ARG A 107 23.78 24.75 4.19
N ARG A 108 25.03 24.52 3.79
CA ARG A 108 26.16 24.36 4.71
C ARG A 108 26.56 25.68 5.37
N GLY A 109 26.43 26.79 4.65
CA GLY A 109 26.63 28.14 5.18
C GLY A 109 25.54 28.48 6.17
N ASP A 110 24.28 28.32 5.77
CA ASP A 110 23.08 28.55 6.59
C ASP A 110 23.12 27.75 7.90
N ALA A 111 23.54 26.48 7.86
CA ALA A 111 23.64 25.65 9.07
C ALA A 111 24.77 26.09 10.03
N ARG A 112 25.78 26.81 9.55
CA ARG A 112 26.94 27.24 10.35
C ARG A 112 26.87 28.70 10.79
N TYR A 113 26.29 29.54 9.94
CA TYR A 113 26.33 31.00 10.05
C TYR A 113 24.95 31.64 9.83
N GLY A 114 23.91 30.85 9.55
CA GLY A 114 22.56 31.36 9.37
C GLY A 114 21.93 31.77 10.70
N GLY A 115 21.08 32.80 10.64
CA GLY A 115 20.30 33.28 11.78
C GLY A 115 18.95 32.55 11.95
N GLU A 116 18.09 33.12 12.79
CA GLU A 116 16.77 32.57 13.14
C GLU A 116 15.91 32.21 11.91
N LEU A 117 15.91 33.05 10.88
CA LEU A 117 15.14 32.79 9.65
C LEU A 117 15.58 31.50 8.95
N HIS A 118 16.88 31.19 8.91
CA HIS A 118 17.39 29.96 8.31
C HIS A 118 17.05 28.72 9.15
N TYR A 119 17.02 28.86 10.48
CA TYR A 119 16.57 27.81 11.38
C TYR A 119 15.08 27.50 11.16
N ARG A 120 14.21 28.52 11.19
CA ARG A 120 12.77 28.38 10.94
C ARG A 120 12.50 27.76 9.56
N ARG A 121 13.23 28.21 8.53
CA ARG A 121 13.16 27.62 7.19
C ARG A 121 13.48 26.12 7.21
N THR A 122 14.52 25.72 7.95
CA THR A 122 14.93 24.32 8.06
C THR A 122 13.88 23.47 8.80
N GLU A 123 13.32 23.99 9.89
CA GLU A 123 12.24 23.36 10.62
C GLU A 123 10.99 23.18 9.74
N LEU A 124 10.61 24.23 9.02
CA LEU A 124 9.46 24.23 8.12
C LEU A 124 9.64 23.21 6.99
N LEU A 125 10.82 23.15 6.38
CA LEU A 125 11.16 22.11 5.40
C LEU A 125 11.03 20.69 5.98
N GLY A 126 11.37 20.49 7.25
CA GLY A 126 11.15 19.22 7.96
C GLY A 126 9.67 18.88 8.10
N ARG A 127 8.82 19.85 8.46
CA ARG A 127 7.36 19.68 8.54
C ARG A 127 6.75 19.37 7.17
N ILE A 128 7.17 20.09 6.13
CA ILE A 128 6.76 19.86 4.74
C ILE A 128 7.12 18.44 4.31
N TYR A 129 8.34 17.96 4.61
CA TYR A 129 8.76 16.59 4.28
C TYR A 129 7.82 15.55 4.89
N LEU A 130 7.45 15.70 6.17
CA LEU A 130 6.53 14.78 6.85
C LEU A 130 5.13 14.83 6.23
N LYS A 131 4.59 16.03 5.97
CA LYS A 131 3.25 16.19 5.39
C LYS A 131 3.16 15.67 3.96
N LEU A 132 4.17 15.94 3.13
CA LEU A 132 4.28 15.36 1.78
C LEU A 132 4.33 13.83 1.84
N GLY A 133 5.06 13.26 2.81
CA GLY A 133 5.07 11.82 3.04
C GLY A 133 3.67 11.28 3.34
N GLN A 134 2.96 11.90 4.28
CA GLN A 134 1.58 11.52 4.64
C GLN A 134 0.62 11.59 3.44
N TYR A 135 0.67 12.69 2.68
CA TYR A 135 -0.15 12.86 1.47
C TYR A 135 0.14 11.79 0.43
N ASN A 136 1.42 11.56 0.09
CA ASN A 136 1.82 10.58 -0.92
C ASN A 136 1.43 9.15 -0.51
N THR A 137 1.61 8.80 0.76
CA THR A 137 1.19 7.50 1.30
C THR A 137 -0.33 7.34 1.21
N ALA A 138 -1.10 8.31 1.68
CA ALA A 138 -2.56 8.26 1.65
C ALA A 138 -3.11 8.16 0.22
N LEU A 139 -2.54 8.94 -0.71
CA LEU A 139 -2.96 8.94 -2.11
C LEU A 139 -2.66 7.59 -2.77
N THR A 140 -1.46 7.06 -2.52
CA THR A 140 -1.03 5.78 -3.10
C THR A 140 -1.83 4.62 -2.51
N SER A 141 -2.07 4.59 -1.20
CA SER A 141 -2.84 3.53 -0.56
C SER A 141 -4.28 3.52 -1.04
N PHE A 142 -4.92 4.69 -1.12
CA PHE A 142 -6.29 4.82 -1.62
C PHE A 142 -6.39 4.40 -3.09
N ASN A 143 -5.50 4.91 -3.94
CA ASN A 143 -5.48 4.58 -5.36
C ASN A 143 -5.21 3.09 -5.60
N SER A 144 -4.27 2.50 -4.86
CA SER A 144 -3.94 1.07 -4.96
C SER A 144 -5.15 0.23 -4.56
N MET A 145 -5.76 0.51 -3.41
CA MET A 145 -6.95 -0.19 -2.93
C MET A 145 -8.09 -0.20 -3.97
N VAL A 146 -8.39 0.95 -4.58
CA VAL A 146 -9.45 1.09 -5.60
C VAL A 146 -9.12 0.36 -6.90
N LYS A 147 -7.83 0.23 -7.25
CA LYS A 147 -7.40 -0.47 -8.47
C LYS A 147 -7.27 -1.98 -8.31
N THR A 148 -6.93 -2.45 -7.11
CA THR A 148 -6.59 -3.86 -6.87
C THR A 148 -7.78 -4.70 -6.43
N LEU A 149 -8.79 -4.09 -5.83
CA LEU A 149 -9.96 -4.80 -5.29
C LEU A 149 -11.18 -4.57 -6.18
N ASP A 150 -11.96 -5.62 -6.33
CA ASP A 150 -13.19 -5.57 -7.11
C ASP A 150 -14.35 -4.97 -6.31
N PRO A 151 -15.26 -4.20 -6.96
CA PRO A 151 -16.51 -3.77 -6.35
C PRO A 151 -17.38 -4.98 -5.97
N ALA A 152 -18.08 -4.89 -4.84
CA ALA A 152 -18.97 -5.95 -4.39
C ALA A 152 -20.19 -6.13 -5.31
N ASN A 153 -20.51 -7.38 -5.65
CA ASN A 153 -21.75 -7.74 -6.36
C ASN A 153 -22.95 -7.69 -5.40
N ALA A 154 -24.12 -7.26 -5.90
CA ALA A 154 -25.35 -7.16 -5.14
C ALA A 154 -25.80 -8.51 -4.53
N GLU A 155 -25.59 -9.62 -5.25
CA GLU A 155 -25.93 -10.97 -4.78
C GLU A 155 -25.11 -11.35 -3.54
N ASP A 156 -23.79 -11.14 -3.59
CA ASP A 156 -22.88 -11.43 -2.48
C ASP A 156 -23.17 -10.53 -1.28
N VAL A 157 -23.49 -9.26 -1.52
CA VAL A 157 -23.86 -8.33 -0.45
C VAL A 157 -25.15 -8.81 0.23
N GLN A 158 -26.14 -9.27 -0.54
CA GLN A 158 -27.38 -9.80 0.03
C GLN A 158 -27.17 -11.10 0.79
N ALA A 159 -26.29 -11.97 0.31
CA ALA A 159 -25.89 -13.19 1.04
C ALA A 159 -25.25 -12.83 2.38
N TYR A 160 -24.36 -11.82 2.40
CA TYR A 160 -23.74 -11.35 3.63
C TYR A 160 -24.79 -10.76 4.59
N ARG A 161 -25.68 -9.87 4.12
CA ARG A 161 -26.76 -9.33 4.96
C ARG A 161 -27.63 -10.43 5.56
N SER A 162 -28.08 -11.37 4.74
CA SER A 162 -28.93 -12.49 5.19
C SER A 162 -28.23 -13.34 6.25
N TRP A 163 -26.91 -13.56 6.10
CA TRP A 163 -26.12 -14.26 7.10
C TRP A 163 -26.02 -13.47 8.42
N MET A 164 -25.79 -12.16 8.35
CA MET A 164 -25.74 -11.28 9.52
C MET A 164 -27.08 -11.23 10.25
N GLU A 165 -28.19 -11.14 9.53
CA GLU A 165 -29.55 -11.16 10.12
C GLU A 165 -29.84 -12.50 10.79
N LYS A 166 -29.53 -13.62 10.13
CA LYS A 166 -29.78 -14.98 10.65
C LYS A 166 -28.99 -15.27 11.93
N ARG A 167 -27.74 -14.81 12.02
CA ARG A 167 -26.86 -15.15 13.16
C ARG A 167 -26.76 -14.04 14.20
N THR A 168 -27.06 -12.79 13.83
CA THR A 168 -26.91 -11.57 14.64
C THR A 168 -25.62 -11.58 15.50
N PRO A 169 -24.44 -11.78 14.87
CA PRO A 169 -23.20 -11.94 15.63
C PRO A 169 -22.72 -10.63 16.27
N VAL A 170 -23.08 -9.48 15.68
CA VAL A 170 -22.74 -8.13 16.14
C VAL A 170 -23.98 -7.22 16.04
N ASP A 171 -23.93 -6.07 16.68
CA ASP A 171 -25.06 -5.13 16.73
C ASP A 171 -25.41 -4.57 15.34
N HIS A 172 -26.70 -4.30 15.10
CA HIS A 172 -27.17 -3.76 13.82
C HIS A 172 -26.47 -2.44 13.46
N THR A 173 -26.15 -1.58 14.43
CA THR A 173 -25.48 -0.31 14.13
C THR A 173 -24.12 -0.53 13.45
N GLU A 174 -23.46 -1.64 13.76
CA GLU A 174 -22.16 -2.06 13.22
C GLU A 174 -22.30 -2.76 11.86
N THR A 175 -23.48 -3.29 11.50
CA THR A 175 -23.72 -3.97 10.21
C THR A 175 -24.13 -3.02 9.07
N ARG A 176 -24.54 -1.78 9.39
CA ARG A 176 -24.99 -0.77 8.42
C ARG A 176 -23.97 -0.44 7.32
N PHE A 177 -22.69 -0.79 7.51
CA PHE A 177 -21.69 -0.64 6.45
C PHE A 177 -22.11 -1.41 5.18
N LEU A 178 -22.81 -2.55 5.32
CA LEU A 178 -23.31 -3.33 4.18
C LEU A 178 -24.40 -2.60 3.38
N GLU A 179 -25.05 -1.58 3.92
CA GLU A 179 -26.06 -0.77 3.19
C GLU A 179 -25.41 0.12 2.11
N HIS A 180 -24.11 0.35 2.17
CA HIS A 180 -23.37 1.24 1.29
C HIS A 180 -22.86 0.52 0.03
N ASN A 181 -23.77 -0.01 -0.80
CA ASN A 181 -23.43 -0.89 -1.95
C ASN A 181 -22.27 -0.37 -2.83
N HIS A 182 -22.23 0.92 -3.13
CA HIS A 182 -21.21 1.53 -3.99
C HIS A 182 -19.86 1.80 -3.32
N ASP A 183 -19.80 1.62 -2.00
CA ASP A 183 -18.61 1.86 -1.17
C ASP A 183 -17.96 0.54 -0.72
N LEU A 184 -18.45 -0.63 -1.17
CA LEU A 184 -17.94 -1.94 -0.76
C LEU A 184 -16.97 -2.54 -1.80
N LEU A 185 -15.85 -3.06 -1.30
CA LEU A 185 -14.85 -3.79 -2.06
C LEU A 185 -14.71 -5.22 -1.51
N THR A 186 -14.49 -6.19 -2.40
CA THR A 186 -14.28 -7.60 -2.04
C THR A 186 -12.81 -7.95 -1.97
N VAL A 187 -12.44 -8.77 -1.00
CA VAL A 187 -11.09 -9.32 -0.86
C VAL A 187 -11.12 -10.81 -1.21
N SER A 188 -10.97 -11.12 -2.49
CA SER A 188 -10.95 -12.50 -2.99
C SER A 188 -9.50 -12.96 -3.19
N GLU A 189 -9.07 -14.03 -2.51
CA GLU A 189 -7.71 -14.61 -2.62
C GLU A 189 -7.45 -15.35 -3.95
N GLY A 190 -8.32 -15.21 -4.97
CA GLY A 190 -8.22 -15.99 -6.19
C GLY A 190 -8.91 -15.37 -7.40
N GLY A 191 -8.39 -14.22 -7.87
CA GLY A 191 -8.41 -13.84 -9.28
C GLY A 191 -9.66 -13.18 -9.86
N SER A 192 -9.49 -11.91 -10.26
CA SER A 192 -9.99 -11.39 -11.54
C SER A 192 -9.12 -10.23 -12.00
N ALA A 193 -7.94 -10.56 -12.54
CA ALA A 193 -7.45 -9.80 -13.68
C ALA A 193 -8.44 -10.06 -14.83
N SER A 194 -9.55 -9.34 -14.86
CA SER A 194 -10.50 -9.39 -15.96
C SER A 194 -9.79 -8.95 -17.22
N THR A 195 -9.48 -9.95 -18.05
CA THR A 195 -9.28 -9.81 -19.48
C THR A 195 -10.45 -9.04 -20.08
N VAL A 196 -10.22 -7.82 -20.55
CA VAL A 196 -10.58 -7.33 -21.89
C VAL A 196 -9.95 -5.93 -22.07
N SER A 197 -9.33 -5.75 -23.22
CA SER A 197 -8.54 -4.58 -23.67
C SER A 197 -7.08 -4.54 -23.24
N GLY A 198 -6.30 -5.46 -23.81
CA GLY A 198 -5.13 -5.02 -24.57
C GLY A 198 -4.01 -4.29 -23.85
N VAL A 199 -3.67 -4.66 -22.62
CA VAL A 199 -2.29 -4.52 -22.12
C VAL A 199 -1.99 -5.75 -21.29
N THR A 200 -1.21 -6.65 -21.88
CA THR A 200 -0.60 -7.78 -21.17
C THR A 200 0.02 -7.29 -19.86
N PRO A 201 -0.09 -8.03 -18.75
CA PRO A 201 0.66 -7.69 -17.56
C PRO A 201 2.13 -7.83 -17.96
N ARG A 202 2.84 -6.70 -18.08
CA ARG A 202 4.29 -6.67 -18.26
C ARG A 202 4.95 -7.04 -16.93
N GLN A 203 4.65 -8.24 -16.41
CA GLN A 203 5.62 -8.98 -15.65
C GLN A 203 6.70 -9.41 -16.64
N SER A 204 7.88 -8.84 -16.47
CA SER A 204 9.14 -9.55 -16.69
C SER A 204 9.31 -10.22 -18.06
N GLY A 205 9.16 -9.46 -19.14
CA GLY A 205 9.85 -9.76 -20.42
C GLY A 205 11.12 -8.91 -20.62
N ALA A 206 11.19 -7.74 -19.96
CA ALA A 206 12.27 -6.77 -20.17
C ALA A 206 13.49 -6.96 -19.24
N ILE A 207 13.40 -7.86 -18.26
CA ILE A 207 14.54 -8.20 -17.38
C ILE A 207 15.28 -9.43 -17.93
N TRP A 208 14.58 -10.37 -18.57
CA TRP A 208 15.22 -11.54 -19.18
C TRP A 208 16.06 -11.18 -20.41
N LEU A 209 15.65 -10.18 -21.18
CA LEU A 209 16.38 -9.78 -22.39
C LEU A 209 17.80 -9.26 -22.10
N PRO A 210 18.02 -8.33 -21.15
CA PRO A 210 19.37 -7.96 -20.74
C PRO A 210 20.05 -9.08 -19.95
N LEU A 211 19.34 -9.90 -19.15
CA LEU A 211 19.96 -11.00 -18.41
C LEU A 211 20.52 -12.08 -19.33
N VAL A 212 19.77 -12.48 -20.36
CA VAL A 212 20.19 -13.46 -21.38
C VAL A 212 21.34 -12.93 -22.24
N LEU A 213 21.44 -11.61 -22.43
CA LEU A 213 22.51 -10.98 -23.24
C LEU A 213 23.77 -10.67 -22.41
N VAL A 214 23.62 -10.33 -21.14
CA VAL A 214 24.72 -9.96 -20.23
C VAL A 214 25.37 -11.18 -19.57
N LEU A 215 24.60 -12.23 -19.25
CA LEU A 215 25.13 -13.44 -18.61
C LEU A 215 26.25 -14.12 -19.45
N PRO A 216 26.13 -14.29 -20.78
CA PRO A 216 27.20 -14.86 -21.60
C PRO A 216 28.44 -13.95 -21.68
N LEU A 217 28.26 -12.63 -21.73
CA LEU A 217 29.35 -11.66 -21.75
C LEU A 217 30.15 -11.65 -20.44
N MET A 218 29.45 -11.76 -19.30
CA MET A 218 30.08 -11.86 -17.99
C MET A 218 30.87 -13.17 -17.85
N VAL A 219 30.32 -14.30 -18.31
CA VAL A 219 31.02 -15.59 -18.30
C VAL A 219 32.26 -15.56 -19.22
N PHE A 220 32.20 -14.86 -20.36
CA PHE A 220 33.35 -14.68 -21.26
C PHE A 220 34.50 -13.88 -20.64
N ALA A 221 34.18 -12.85 -19.83
CA ALA A 221 35.17 -12.00 -19.17
C ALA A 221 35.93 -12.72 -18.03
N ILE A 222 35.31 -13.71 -17.38
CA ILE A 222 35.85 -14.36 -16.18
C ILE A 222 36.76 -15.56 -16.50
N VAL A 223 36.64 -16.19 -17.68
CA VAL A 223 37.41 -17.38 -18.04
C VAL A 223 38.72 -17.02 -18.75
N PRO A 224 39.91 -17.31 -18.16
CA PRO A 224 41.19 -17.13 -18.83
C PRO A 224 41.49 -18.36 -19.70
N GLY A 225 41.00 -18.37 -20.94
CA GLY A 225 41.31 -19.43 -21.89
C GLY A 225 40.42 -19.44 -23.13
N LEU A 226 41.02 -19.56 -24.31
CA LEU A 226 40.34 -19.56 -25.62
C LEU A 226 39.40 -20.77 -25.78
N LEU A 227 39.80 -21.94 -25.27
CA LEU A 227 39.02 -23.18 -25.39
C LEU A 227 37.73 -23.15 -24.56
N GLY A 228 37.79 -22.60 -23.34
CA GLY A 228 36.61 -22.46 -22.46
C GLY A 228 35.57 -21.50 -23.06
N ARG A 229 36.03 -20.44 -23.73
CA ARG A 229 35.15 -19.48 -24.43
C ARG A 229 34.42 -20.13 -25.60
N LEU A 230 35.09 -20.99 -26.38
CA LEU A 230 34.45 -21.70 -27.50
C LEU A 230 33.36 -22.68 -27.02
N VAL A 231 33.61 -23.43 -25.94
CA VAL A 231 32.61 -24.37 -25.39
C VAL A 231 31.37 -23.65 -24.85
N ILE A 232 31.55 -22.47 -24.25
CA ILE A 232 30.43 -21.69 -23.71
C ILE A 232 29.59 -21.07 -24.83
N LEU A 233 30.23 -20.59 -25.90
CA LEU A 233 29.53 -20.06 -27.07
C LEU A 233 28.70 -21.15 -27.78
N THR A 234 29.24 -22.36 -27.94
CA THR A 234 28.48 -23.46 -28.55
C THR A 234 27.31 -23.90 -27.69
N LEU A 235 27.49 -23.98 -26.35
CA LEU A 235 26.41 -24.38 -25.44
C LEU A 235 25.30 -23.32 -25.37
N THR A 236 25.68 -22.05 -25.29
CA THR A 236 24.71 -20.93 -25.25
C THR A 236 23.99 -20.79 -26.60
N GLY A 237 24.70 -20.98 -27.72
CA GLY A 237 24.11 -21.04 -29.06
C GLY A 237 23.12 -22.20 -29.21
N ALA A 238 23.46 -23.39 -28.70
CA ALA A 238 22.55 -24.54 -28.76
C ALA A 238 21.28 -24.33 -27.91
N VAL A 239 21.41 -23.73 -26.73
CA VAL A 239 20.27 -23.43 -25.84
C VAL A 239 19.34 -22.39 -26.46
N THR A 240 19.90 -21.32 -27.03
CA THR A 240 19.12 -20.28 -27.72
C THR A 240 18.44 -20.82 -28.98
N MET A 241 19.13 -21.63 -29.78
CA MET A 241 18.53 -22.31 -30.94
C MET A 241 17.41 -23.28 -30.55
N LYS A 242 17.55 -24.02 -29.45
CA LYS A 242 16.48 -24.90 -28.96
C LYS A 242 15.26 -24.11 -28.48
N LEU A 243 15.49 -22.96 -27.83
CA LEU A 243 14.43 -22.08 -27.36
C LEU A 243 13.66 -21.47 -28.54
N ILE A 244 14.37 -21.06 -29.59
CA ILE A 244 13.77 -20.52 -30.83
C ILE A 244 12.99 -21.61 -31.59
N ALA A 245 13.51 -22.84 -31.65
CA ALA A 245 12.83 -23.97 -32.31
C ALA A 245 11.58 -24.47 -31.57
N THR A 246 11.45 -24.19 -30.26
CA THR A 246 10.28 -24.59 -29.46
C THR A 246 9.14 -23.57 -29.50
N THR A 247 9.42 -22.33 -29.90
CA THR A 247 8.42 -21.31 -30.20
C THR A 247 7.91 -21.44 -31.64
N LYS A 248 6.82 -22.19 -31.85
CA LYS A 248 6.19 -22.37 -33.17
C LYS A 248 5.76 -21.08 -33.87
N GLU A 249 5.57 -19.97 -33.14
CA GLU A 249 5.16 -18.69 -33.73
C GLU A 249 6.29 -17.91 -34.41
N LEU A 250 7.56 -18.12 -34.02
CA LEU A 250 8.70 -17.43 -34.63
C LEU A 250 9.11 -18.04 -35.97
N MET A 251 8.81 -19.32 -36.18
CA MET A 251 9.14 -20.03 -37.41
C MET A 251 8.17 -19.72 -38.56
N ASP A 252 6.96 -19.24 -38.23
CA ASP A 252 5.93 -18.87 -39.20
C ASP A 252 6.09 -17.41 -39.70
N MET A 253 6.87 -16.60 -38.99
CA MET A 253 7.11 -15.19 -39.31
C MET A 253 8.29 -14.93 -40.26
N MET A 254 9.19 -15.89 -40.48
CA MET A 254 10.37 -15.69 -41.33
C MET A 254 10.70 -16.92 -42.16
N THR A 255 10.83 -16.70 -43.46
CA THR A 255 11.16 -17.74 -44.45
C THR A 255 12.60 -18.21 -44.25
N ALA A 256 12.87 -19.52 -44.42
CA ALA A 256 14.19 -20.15 -44.18
C ALA A 256 15.39 -19.47 -44.89
N ARG A 257 15.12 -18.68 -45.93
CA ARG A 257 16.10 -17.89 -46.69
C ARG A 257 16.60 -16.64 -45.95
N GLU A 258 15.81 -16.08 -45.04
CA GLU A 258 16.14 -14.90 -44.21
C GLU A 258 16.97 -15.31 -42.99
N TRP A 259 16.72 -16.50 -42.46
CA TRP A 259 17.53 -17.12 -41.41
C TRP A 259 18.97 -17.38 -41.88
N ALA A 260 19.16 -17.85 -43.12
CA ALA A 260 20.50 -18.08 -43.67
C ALA A 260 21.31 -16.78 -43.84
N GLY A 261 20.65 -15.63 -44.02
CA GLY A 261 21.30 -14.33 -44.13
C GLY A 261 21.81 -13.78 -42.79
N CYS A 262 21.13 -14.07 -41.68
CA CYS A 262 21.54 -13.61 -40.34
C CYS A 262 22.73 -14.38 -39.76
N PHE A 263 23.01 -15.58 -40.25
CA PHE A 263 24.13 -16.42 -39.79
C PHE A 263 25.35 -16.39 -40.74
N SER A 264 25.33 -15.56 -41.79
CA SER A 264 26.47 -15.36 -42.69
C SER A 264 27.20 -14.04 -42.39
N VAL A 265 27.97 -14.03 -41.29
CA VAL A 265 29.17 -13.18 -41.12
C VAL A 265 30.25 -14.04 -40.50
#